data_AF-G8BEN8-F1
#
_entry.id   AF-G8BEN8-F1
#
_cell.length_a   1.000
_cell.length_b   1.000
_cell.length_c   1.000
_cell.angle_alpha   90.00
_cell.angle_beta   90.00
_cell.angle_gamma   90.00
#
_symmetry.space_group_name_H-M   'P 1'
#
loop_
_entity.id
_entity.type
_entity.pdbx_description
1 polymer ?
#
loop_
_entity_poly.entity_id
_entity_poly.type
_entity_poly.pdbx_seq_one_letter_code
_entity_poly.pdbx_strand_id
1 'polypeptide(L)'
;MFPSLKSSQIGGLHCLRTRLRFTFSGKGTKLYSQASTHKKATFESNTLVYNLSNYQSSFPQDKALNKDITTLKQLLQNRHEPQVFKVAVLYESAKVRRNSKIVEVLLADPLASNNQVWFERIRKRHGLARFFFGEYAKDLVDEDDLEYRIPSPILSGLYRNTFKREAPDVANDLIIEEYENAAQLEKAVDECTYVVYVTPQFNYVTTSLPSSIKDRLLLQVIDNTEYSPVSTESSPLSIEDGIQTHLIKINSNLAYNGIVQFIQRDVHAADEYIESMTKSNVYELFKFVDHFSRTDNLTSWYLAKIIQTISSKIKRANTVISEGSDVVKSEIENFGQMVNSELQYEFIPETTNYVQKKLSWWKLYYKNDNVEYDLKDFLNNQFMNKAIENYNFLRGKILSTDEVVENPLLELKNEVINRRVSSEVQPEVYSVLSKAFVYYQLPISVIAALSYQFFDFSGNACIALCSLGWILGFNQVSRDWINFMNKWMNQLFEEVRVTVGSKCIDNGLMKESNEQVIRIENENSIRQKILRDIERKLPAGINKL
;
A
#
# COMPACT_ATOMS: atom_id res chain seq x y z
N MET A 1 -22.03 48.80 16.46
CA MET A 1 -22.46 48.83 17.86
C MET A 1 -23.98 49.02 17.86
N PHE A 2 -24.73 48.19 18.58
CA PHE A 2 -26.20 48.29 18.78
C PHE A 2 -26.56 49.59 19.55
N PRO A 3 -27.80 50.15 19.52
CA PRO A 3 -29.08 49.44 19.72
C PRO A 3 -30.27 49.85 18.78
N SER A 4 -31.44 49.20 18.67
CA SER A 4 -32.37 48.55 19.66
C SER A 4 -33.16 49.58 20.51
N LEU A 5 -34.47 49.50 20.81
CA LEU A 5 -35.54 48.48 20.66
C LEU A 5 -36.96 49.12 20.90
N LYS A 6 -38.03 48.49 20.38
CA LYS A 6 -39.45 48.35 20.90
C LYS A 6 -40.24 49.60 21.36
N SER A 7 -41.55 49.72 21.10
CA SER A 7 -42.63 48.89 21.71
C SER A 7 -43.99 49.06 20.98
N SER A 8 -44.73 47.97 20.62
CA SER A 8 -45.92 47.40 21.34
C SER A 8 -47.26 48.16 21.10
N GLN A 9 -48.49 47.60 21.11
CA GLN A 9 -49.01 46.27 21.52
C GLN A 9 -50.50 46.08 21.11
N ILE A 10 -51.10 44.89 21.35
CA ILE A 10 -52.58 44.57 21.39
C ILE A 10 -53.28 44.63 19.99
N GLY A 11 -54.30 43.86 19.56
CA GLY A 11 -55.17 42.75 20.06
C GLY A 11 -56.46 42.74 19.18
N GLY A 12 -57.32 41.71 19.04
CA GLY A 12 -57.41 40.33 19.54
C GLY A 12 -58.74 39.66 19.10
N LEU A 13 -59.03 38.42 19.57
CA LEU A 13 -60.33 37.70 19.57
C LEU A 13 -61.07 37.29 18.26
N HIS A 14 -61.12 35.96 18.05
CA HIS A 14 -62.31 35.09 17.95
C HIS A 14 -63.32 35.08 16.76
N CYS A 15 -63.50 33.85 16.24
CA CYS A 15 -64.75 33.18 15.84
C CYS A 15 -65.72 33.82 14.82
N LEU A 16 -65.96 33.12 13.70
CA LEU A 16 -67.15 32.24 13.61
C LEU A 16 -67.13 31.26 12.43
N ARG A 17 -67.87 30.15 12.61
CA ARG A 17 -68.09 29.06 11.67
C ARG A 17 -68.82 29.51 10.41
N THR A 18 -68.47 28.93 9.26
CA THR A 18 -69.44 28.69 8.17
C THR A 18 -69.35 27.22 7.74
N ARG A 19 -70.50 26.54 7.68
CA ARG A 19 -70.57 25.09 7.40
C ARG A 19 -70.43 24.81 5.90
N LEU A 20 -69.63 23.79 5.57
CA LEU A 20 -69.69 23.10 4.29
C LEU A 20 -71.06 22.43 4.08
N ARG A 21 -71.66 22.67 2.91
CA ARG A 21 -72.57 21.74 2.22
C ARG A 21 -72.22 21.79 0.73
N PHE A 22 -71.43 20.83 0.27
CA PHE A 22 -71.29 20.54 -1.15
C PHE A 22 -71.88 19.16 -1.43
N THR A 23 -72.91 19.12 -2.28
CA THR A 23 -73.40 17.91 -2.91
C THR A 23 -72.53 17.56 -4.12
N PHE A 24 -72.39 16.26 -4.40
CA PHE A 24 -71.55 15.71 -5.47
C PHE A 24 -71.89 16.27 -6.87
N SER A 25 -70.86 16.50 -7.70
CA SER A 25 -70.62 15.77 -8.97
C SER A 25 -69.67 16.57 -9.87
N GLY A 26 -68.71 15.90 -10.51
CA GLY A 26 -67.80 16.51 -11.49
C GLY A 26 -66.42 15.87 -11.52
N LYS A 27 -66.13 15.09 -12.56
CA LYS A 27 -64.80 14.49 -12.78
C LYS A 27 -63.79 15.58 -13.15
N GLY A 28 -62.71 15.71 -12.38
CA GLY A 28 -61.62 16.66 -12.63
C GLY A 28 -60.25 15.99 -12.55
N THR A 29 -59.48 16.15 -13.63
CA THR A 29 -58.03 15.96 -13.78
C THR A 29 -57.19 15.86 -12.49
N LYS A 30 -56.55 14.70 -12.28
CA LYS A 30 -55.40 14.59 -11.36
C LYS A 30 -54.14 15.15 -12.02
N LEU A 31 -53.72 16.34 -11.60
CA LEU A 31 -52.32 16.77 -11.67
C LEU A 31 -51.49 15.82 -10.78
N TYR A 32 -50.65 14.98 -11.39
CA TYR A 32 -49.64 14.22 -10.66
C TYR A 32 -48.45 15.14 -10.35
N SER A 33 -48.18 15.35 -9.07
CA SER A 33 -47.01 16.11 -8.63
C SER A 33 -45.74 15.27 -8.73
N GLN A 34 -44.82 15.65 -9.64
CA GLN A 34 -43.50 15.02 -9.82
C GLN A 34 -42.49 15.36 -8.69
N ALA A 35 -42.95 15.51 -7.44
CA ALA A 35 -42.15 16.08 -6.34
C ALA A 35 -41.46 15.06 -5.43
N SER A 36 -41.56 13.75 -5.70
CA SER A 36 -41.15 12.67 -4.77
C SER A 36 -39.84 11.96 -5.12
N THR A 37 -39.36 12.01 -6.36
CA THR A 37 -38.14 11.30 -6.80
C THR A 37 -36.85 12.04 -6.44
N HIS A 38 -36.77 13.35 -6.70
CA HIS A 38 -35.54 14.14 -6.48
C HIS A 38 -35.01 14.07 -5.04
N LYS A 39 -35.87 14.20 -4.02
CA LYS A 39 -35.46 14.20 -2.61
C LYS A 39 -34.78 12.90 -2.18
N LYS A 40 -35.14 11.77 -2.79
CA LYS A 40 -34.62 10.45 -2.42
C LYS A 40 -33.21 10.25 -2.99
N ALA A 41 -33.02 10.57 -4.28
CA ALA A 41 -31.72 10.51 -4.94
C ALA A 41 -30.67 11.43 -4.30
N THR A 42 -31.04 12.66 -3.91
CA THR A 42 -30.13 13.57 -3.19
C THR A 42 -29.72 13.05 -1.82
N PHE A 43 -30.62 12.36 -1.11
CA PHE A 43 -30.31 11.78 0.20
C PHE A 43 -29.38 10.56 0.07
N GLU A 44 -29.63 9.69 -0.92
CA GLU A 44 -28.80 8.52 -1.20
C GLU A 44 -27.36 8.94 -1.58
N SER A 45 -27.21 9.90 -2.52
CA SER A 45 -25.91 10.47 -2.91
C SER A 45 -25.13 11.06 -1.73
N ASN A 46 -25.77 11.89 -0.91
CA ASN A 46 -25.13 12.49 0.27
C ASN A 46 -24.59 11.43 1.26
N THR A 47 -25.27 10.28 1.41
CA THR A 47 -24.76 9.21 2.28
C THR A 47 -23.65 8.36 1.66
N LEU A 48 -23.61 8.19 0.33
CA LEU A 48 -22.48 7.56 -0.34
C LEU A 48 -21.23 8.44 -0.22
N VAL A 49 -21.36 9.73 -0.51
CA VAL A 49 -20.27 10.72 -0.36
C VAL A 49 -19.75 10.75 1.09
N TYR A 50 -20.62 10.64 2.09
CA TYR A 50 -20.23 10.51 3.50
C TYR A 50 -19.41 9.24 3.79
N ASN A 51 -19.87 8.06 3.34
CA ASN A 51 -19.15 6.80 3.55
C ASN A 51 -17.77 6.82 2.89
N LEU A 52 -17.68 7.42 1.70
CA LEU A 52 -16.44 7.62 0.95
C LEU A 52 -15.50 8.64 1.63
N SER A 53 -16.02 9.70 2.26
CA SER A 53 -15.24 10.58 3.14
C SER A 53 -14.71 9.86 4.36
N ASN A 54 -15.53 9.03 5.00
CA ASN A 54 -15.14 8.24 6.16
C ASN A 54 -13.97 7.30 5.82
N TYR A 55 -13.99 6.67 4.64
CA TYR A 55 -12.84 5.89 4.14
C TYR A 55 -11.56 6.73 4.03
N GLN A 56 -11.62 7.89 3.36
CA GLN A 56 -10.46 8.78 3.19
C GLN A 56 -9.88 9.26 4.53
N SER A 57 -10.74 9.55 5.53
CA SER A 57 -10.29 9.91 6.88
C SER A 57 -9.71 8.74 7.67
N SER A 58 -10.22 7.52 7.48
CA SER A 58 -9.68 6.32 8.15
C SER A 58 -8.37 5.83 7.53
N PHE A 59 -8.17 6.04 6.22
CA PHE A 59 -7.03 5.49 5.48
C PHE A 59 -6.30 6.56 4.63
N PRO A 60 -5.68 7.60 5.24
CA PRO A 60 -4.97 8.64 4.48
C PRO A 60 -3.77 8.09 3.68
N GLN A 61 -3.20 6.95 4.11
CA GLN A 61 -2.10 6.26 3.43
C GLN A 61 -2.47 5.74 2.03
N ASP A 62 -3.75 5.47 1.77
CA ASP A 62 -4.26 4.83 0.55
C ASP A 62 -4.39 5.81 -0.64
N LYS A 63 -3.29 6.49 -0.98
CA LYS A 63 -3.25 7.60 -1.96
C LYS A 63 -3.96 7.32 -3.30
N ALA A 64 -3.76 6.14 -3.89
CA ALA A 64 -4.37 5.78 -5.18
C ALA A 64 -5.90 5.67 -5.08
N LEU A 65 -6.40 4.89 -4.12
CA LEU A 65 -7.83 4.71 -3.89
C LEU A 65 -8.50 6.02 -3.43
N ASN A 66 -7.79 6.84 -2.63
CA ASN A 66 -8.29 8.16 -2.22
C ASN A 66 -8.43 9.13 -3.40
N LYS A 67 -7.63 8.99 -4.47
CA LYS A 67 -7.82 9.74 -5.73
C LYS A 67 -9.06 9.25 -6.48
N ASP A 68 -9.23 7.94 -6.67
CA ASP A 68 -10.44 7.36 -7.30
C ASP A 68 -11.72 7.81 -6.59
N ILE A 69 -11.71 7.79 -5.25
CA ILE A 69 -12.81 8.27 -4.41
C ILE A 69 -13.08 9.78 -4.65
N THR A 70 -12.03 10.58 -4.85
CA THR A 70 -12.18 12.02 -5.11
C THR A 70 -12.79 12.26 -6.49
N THR A 71 -12.36 11.52 -7.51
CA THR A 71 -12.95 11.58 -8.86
C THR A 71 -14.42 11.15 -8.84
N LEU A 72 -14.76 10.04 -8.16
CA LEU A 72 -16.15 9.61 -7.99
C LEU A 72 -17.01 10.68 -7.30
N LYS A 73 -16.48 11.37 -6.28
CA LYS A 73 -17.20 12.48 -5.61
C LYS A 73 -17.44 13.66 -6.54
N GLN A 74 -16.48 14.03 -7.39
CA GLN A 74 -16.65 15.09 -8.38
C GLN A 74 -17.74 14.72 -9.40
N LEU A 75 -17.72 13.49 -9.93
CA LEU A 75 -18.76 12.99 -10.84
C LEU A 75 -20.17 13.00 -10.19
N LEU A 76 -20.27 12.64 -8.91
CA LEU A 76 -21.53 12.66 -8.14
C LEU A 76 -22.03 14.07 -7.81
N GLN A 77 -21.13 15.01 -7.55
CA GLN A 77 -21.47 16.41 -7.26
C GLN A 77 -21.93 17.14 -8.53
N ASN A 78 -21.19 16.98 -9.62
CA ASN A 78 -21.41 17.67 -10.90
C ASN A 78 -22.34 16.85 -11.83
N ARG A 79 -23.16 15.94 -11.29
CA ARG A 79 -23.98 14.99 -12.09
C ARG A 79 -24.93 15.68 -13.07
N HIS A 80 -25.32 16.91 -12.79
CA HIS A 80 -26.26 17.71 -13.60
C HIS A 80 -25.59 18.85 -14.38
N GLU A 81 -24.25 18.93 -14.36
CA GLU A 81 -23.47 19.97 -15.04
C GLU A 81 -22.62 19.34 -16.16
N PRO A 82 -22.54 19.96 -17.36
CA PRO A 82 -21.66 19.52 -18.44
C PRO A 82 -20.20 19.43 -17.97
N GLN A 83 -19.58 18.26 -18.18
CA GLN A 83 -18.19 18.00 -17.85
C GLN A 83 -17.36 17.70 -19.09
N VAL A 84 -16.05 17.91 -18.98
CA VAL A 84 -15.08 17.58 -20.03
C VAL A 84 -14.22 16.43 -19.53
N PHE A 85 -14.31 15.27 -20.18
CA PHE A 85 -13.54 14.08 -19.79
C PHE A 85 -12.28 13.94 -20.65
N LYS A 86 -11.13 13.74 -20.00
CA LYS A 86 -9.84 13.51 -20.66
C LYS A 86 -9.63 12.02 -20.90
N VAL A 87 -9.46 11.63 -22.15
CA VAL A 87 -9.28 10.24 -22.59
C VAL A 87 -7.86 10.06 -23.13
N ALA A 88 -7.06 9.25 -22.45
CA ALA A 88 -5.71 8.91 -22.90
C ALA A 88 -5.75 7.69 -23.84
N VAL A 89 -5.25 7.84 -25.07
CA VAL A 89 -5.02 6.74 -26.01
C VAL A 89 -3.56 6.33 -25.92
N LEU A 90 -3.29 5.26 -25.17
CA LEU A 90 -1.97 4.69 -24.97
C LEU A 90 -1.69 3.61 -26.00
N TYR A 91 -0.63 3.77 -26.78
CA TYR A 91 -0.16 2.74 -27.70
C TYR A 91 0.87 1.82 -27.02
N GLU A 92 0.82 0.52 -27.32
CA GLU A 92 1.83 -0.44 -26.84
C GLU A 92 3.26 -0.09 -27.29
N SER A 93 3.40 0.51 -28.47
CA SER A 93 4.68 1.02 -28.97
C SER A 93 4.51 2.02 -30.12
N ALA A 94 5.59 2.75 -30.42
CA ALA A 94 5.76 3.57 -31.61
C ALA A 94 5.33 2.89 -32.92
N LYS A 95 5.59 1.58 -33.07
CA LYS A 95 5.20 0.80 -34.25
C LYS A 95 3.68 0.65 -34.34
N VAL A 96 3.02 0.43 -33.20
CA VAL A 96 1.55 0.31 -33.12
C VAL A 96 0.90 1.66 -33.38
N ARG A 97 1.45 2.77 -32.83
CA ARG A 97 0.99 4.14 -33.14
C ARG A 97 1.03 4.47 -34.63
N ARG A 98 2.08 4.06 -35.35
CA ARG A 98 2.22 4.31 -36.81
C ARG A 98 1.25 3.49 -37.65
N ASN A 99 1.03 2.23 -37.25
CA ASN A 99 0.18 1.28 -37.98
C ASN A 99 -1.31 1.45 -37.68
N SER A 100 -1.68 1.89 -36.48
CA SER A 100 -3.06 2.13 -36.08
C SER A 100 -3.58 3.43 -36.70
N LYS A 101 -4.86 3.40 -37.10
CA LYS A 101 -5.65 4.54 -37.56
C LYS A 101 -6.85 4.82 -36.66
N ILE A 102 -6.82 4.30 -35.42
CA ILE A 102 -7.94 4.41 -34.47
C ILE A 102 -8.37 5.86 -34.21
N VAL A 103 -7.43 6.79 -34.08
CA VAL A 103 -7.72 8.21 -33.80
C VAL A 103 -8.26 8.91 -35.06
N GLU A 104 -7.64 8.69 -36.22
CA GLU A 104 -8.13 9.16 -37.51
C GLU A 104 -9.60 8.74 -37.75
N VAL A 105 -9.91 7.46 -37.48
CA VAL A 105 -11.23 6.88 -37.68
C VAL A 105 -12.24 7.35 -36.62
N LEU A 106 -11.83 7.44 -35.35
CA LEU A 106 -12.69 7.88 -34.25
C LEU A 106 -13.10 9.34 -34.38
N LEU A 107 -12.21 10.16 -34.93
CA LEU A 107 -12.45 11.59 -35.11
C LEU A 107 -13.16 11.90 -36.43
N ALA A 108 -13.13 11.02 -37.43
CA ALA A 108 -13.73 11.27 -38.75
C ALA A 108 -15.25 11.43 -38.73
N ASP A 109 -15.74 12.34 -39.56
CA ASP A 109 -17.15 12.45 -39.93
C ASP A 109 -17.24 12.64 -41.47
N PRO A 110 -17.42 11.55 -42.23
CA PRO A 110 -17.51 11.60 -43.69
C PRO A 110 -18.77 12.32 -44.22
N LEU A 111 -19.71 12.71 -43.35
CA LEU A 111 -20.94 13.42 -43.72
C LEU A 111 -20.95 14.89 -43.27
N ALA A 112 -20.01 15.32 -42.41
CA ALA A 112 -19.87 16.71 -42.00
C ALA A 112 -19.45 17.65 -43.14
N SER A 113 -20.02 18.86 -43.14
CA SER A 113 -19.50 19.98 -43.94
C SER A 113 -18.03 20.26 -43.60
N ASN A 114 -17.23 20.58 -44.61
CA ASN A 114 -15.78 20.89 -44.48
C ASN A 114 -14.91 19.71 -43.97
N ASN A 115 -15.45 18.48 -43.93
CA ASN A 115 -14.72 17.29 -43.44
C ASN A 115 -13.37 17.05 -44.12
N GLN A 116 -13.28 17.24 -45.43
CA GLN A 116 -12.06 17.03 -46.19
C GLN A 116 -10.90 17.91 -45.67
N VAL A 117 -11.17 19.14 -45.24
CA VAL A 117 -10.12 20.06 -44.78
C VAL A 117 -9.54 19.63 -43.43
N TRP A 118 -10.39 19.35 -42.44
CA TRP A 118 -9.89 18.98 -41.11
C TRP A 118 -9.45 17.52 -41.02
N PHE A 119 -10.10 16.58 -41.73
CA PHE A 119 -9.66 15.19 -41.80
C PHE A 119 -8.27 15.06 -42.45
N GLU A 120 -7.99 15.82 -43.52
CA GLU A 120 -6.65 15.89 -44.13
C GLU A 120 -5.57 16.39 -43.16
N ARG A 121 -5.91 17.29 -42.22
CA ARG A 121 -4.98 17.75 -41.17
C ARG A 121 -4.69 16.66 -40.16
N ILE A 122 -5.72 16.00 -39.60
CA ILE A 122 -5.54 14.85 -38.69
C ILE A 122 -4.71 13.75 -39.35
N ARG A 123 -4.97 13.48 -40.64
CA ARG A 123 -4.25 12.48 -41.45
C ARG A 123 -2.77 12.80 -41.64
N LYS A 124 -2.40 14.08 -41.73
CA LYS A 124 -1.04 14.55 -41.99
C LYS A 124 -0.24 14.89 -40.73
N ARG A 125 -0.86 14.84 -39.53
CA ARG A 125 -0.21 15.19 -38.25
C ARG A 125 1.14 14.51 -38.07
N HIS A 126 2.14 15.29 -37.67
CA HIS A 126 3.53 14.83 -37.59
C HIS A 126 3.87 14.01 -36.34
N GLY A 127 3.03 14.03 -35.30
CA GLY A 127 3.31 13.39 -34.02
C GLY A 127 2.07 12.98 -33.21
N LEU A 128 2.26 12.91 -31.89
CA LEU A 128 1.18 12.77 -30.91
C LEU A 128 0.44 14.10 -30.78
N ALA A 129 -0.89 14.03 -30.64
CA ALA A 129 -1.74 15.21 -30.61
C ALA A 129 -2.77 15.16 -29.47
N ARG A 130 -3.26 16.34 -29.10
CA ARG A 130 -4.44 16.55 -28.25
C ARG A 130 -5.58 17.10 -29.11
N PHE A 131 -6.75 16.46 -29.01
CA PHE A 131 -7.93 16.79 -29.78
C PHE A 131 -9.04 17.34 -28.88
N PHE A 132 -9.60 18.47 -29.28
CA PHE A 132 -10.73 19.14 -28.64
C PHE A 132 -11.85 19.34 -29.66
N PHE A 133 -13.08 19.48 -29.17
CA PHE A 133 -14.16 19.96 -30.03
C PHE A 133 -13.90 21.41 -30.46
N GLY A 134 -14.03 21.67 -31.77
CA GLY A 134 -13.98 22.99 -32.38
C GLY A 134 -15.31 23.38 -33.01
N GLU A 135 -15.59 24.67 -33.12
CA GLU A 135 -16.75 25.15 -33.86
C GLU A 135 -16.59 24.84 -35.35
N TYR A 136 -17.65 24.34 -36.01
CA TYR A 136 -17.71 24.06 -37.46
C TYR A 136 -17.32 25.25 -38.37
N ALA A 137 -17.24 26.47 -37.83
CA ALA A 137 -16.89 27.69 -38.53
C ALA A 137 -15.42 28.15 -38.34
N LYS A 138 -14.63 27.50 -37.47
CA LYS A 138 -13.26 27.93 -37.11
C LYS A 138 -12.33 26.74 -36.82
N ASP A 139 -11.64 26.28 -37.86
CA ASP A 139 -10.56 25.28 -37.73
C ASP A 139 -9.31 25.89 -37.07
N LEU A 140 -9.27 25.86 -35.73
CA LEU A 140 -8.13 26.33 -34.93
C LEU A 140 -7.15 25.17 -34.69
N VAL A 141 -5.98 25.26 -35.34
CA VAL A 141 -4.79 24.42 -35.09
C VAL A 141 -3.74 25.31 -34.46
N ASP A 142 -3.03 24.79 -33.45
CA ASP A 142 -1.93 25.52 -32.81
C ASP A 142 -0.66 25.53 -33.70
N GLU A 143 0.21 26.52 -33.54
CA GLU A 143 1.38 26.73 -34.42
C GLU A 143 2.37 25.53 -34.40
N ASP A 144 2.39 24.77 -33.30
CA ASP A 144 3.26 23.61 -33.07
C ASP A 144 2.65 22.26 -33.55
N ASP A 145 1.45 22.24 -34.16
CA ASP A 145 0.77 21.01 -34.62
C ASP A 145 0.47 19.99 -33.48
N LEU A 146 0.43 20.45 -32.22
CA LEU A 146 0.19 19.64 -31.02
C LEU A 146 -1.28 19.62 -30.57
N GLU A 147 -2.01 20.73 -30.73
CA GLU A 147 -3.41 20.87 -30.34
C GLU A 147 -4.32 21.11 -31.56
N TYR A 148 -5.35 20.28 -31.71
CA TYR A 148 -6.30 20.33 -32.81
C TYR A 148 -7.72 20.56 -32.29
N ARG A 149 -8.34 21.68 -32.68
CA ARG A 149 -9.78 21.91 -32.46
C ARG A 149 -10.53 21.52 -33.72
N ILE A 150 -11.28 20.43 -33.65
CA ILE A 150 -11.96 19.82 -34.79
C ILE A 150 -13.45 19.63 -34.51
N PRO A 151 -14.34 19.84 -35.50
CA PRO A 151 -15.78 19.75 -35.31
C PRO A 151 -16.26 18.29 -35.41
N SER A 152 -15.60 17.39 -34.68
CA SER A 152 -15.91 15.96 -34.67
C SER A 152 -17.06 15.66 -33.70
N PRO A 153 -18.13 14.96 -34.13
CA PRO A 153 -19.26 14.60 -33.26
C PRO A 153 -18.86 13.78 -32.03
N ILE A 154 -17.77 13.00 -32.09
CA ILE A 154 -17.34 12.21 -30.93
C ILE A 154 -16.89 13.10 -29.77
N LEU A 155 -16.31 14.27 -30.07
CA LEU A 155 -15.72 15.17 -29.07
C LEU A 155 -16.76 16.03 -28.37
N SER A 156 -17.89 16.37 -29.01
CA SER A 156 -18.96 17.12 -28.35
C SER A 156 -20.10 16.23 -27.86
N GLY A 157 -20.48 16.39 -26.59
CA GLY A 157 -21.65 15.71 -26.03
C GLY A 157 -22.99 16.14 -26.64
N LEU A 158 -23.04 17.29 -27.34
CA LEU A 158 -24.24 17.80 -27.99
C LEU A 158 -24.48 17.17 -29.38
N TYR A 159 -23.40 16.81 -30.09
CA TYR A 159 -23.46 16.32 -31.46
C TYR A 159 -23.20 14.80 -31.57
N ARG A 160 -22.74 14.15 -30.50
CA ARG A 160 -22.44 12.70 -30.46
C ARG A 160 -23.65 11.84 -30.83
N ASN A 161 -23.45 10.89 -31.75
CA ASN A 161 -24.47 9.92 -32.13
C ASN A 161 -24.84 9.02 -30.93
N THR A 162 -26.13 8.97 -30.57
CA THR A 162 -26.65 8.21 -29.44
C THR A 162 -27.05 6.77 -29.79
N PHE A 163 -26.90 6.34 -31.05
CA PHE A 163 -27.15 4.97 -31.53
C PHE A 163 -28.50 4.39 -31.07
N LYS A 164 -29.57 5.18 -31.24
CA LYS A 164 -30.96 4.85 -30.86
C LYS A 164 -31.20 4.66 -29.35
N ARG A 165 -30.25 5.05 -28.50
CA ARG A 165 -30.47 5.20 -27.05
C ARG A 165 -31.09 6.55 -26.76
N GLU A 166 -31.74 6.66 -25.59
CA GLU A 166 -32.15 7.95 -25.04
C GLU A 166 -30.93 8.89 -24.98
N ALA A 167 -31.17 10.15 -25.37
CA ALA A 167 -30.16 11.19 -25.31
C ALA A 167 -29.75 11.39 -23.84
N PRO A 168 -28.45 11.64 -23.55
CA PRO A 168 -28.01 11.80 -22.17
C PRO A 168 -28.62 13.07 -21.56
N ASP A 169 -29.03 13.00 -20.29
CA ASP A 169 -29.53 14.17 -19.53
C ASP A 169 -28.51 15.32 -19.48
N VAL A 170 -27.22 15.00 -19.61
CA VAL A 170 -26.10 15.95 -19.64
C VAL A 170 -25.17 15.58 -20.80
N ALA A 171 -24.92 16.57 -21.66
CA ALA A 171 -23.94 16.48 -22.74
C ALA A 171 -22.52 16.72 -22.17
N ASN A 172 -21.70 15.65 -22.11
CA ASN A 172 -20.29 15.75 -21.75
C ASN A 172 -19.38 15.74 -22.98
N ASP A 173 -18.43 16.66 -23.01
CA ASP A 173 -17.42 16.75 -24.05
C ASP A 173 -16.20 15.87 -23.73
N LEU A 174 -15.46 15.48 -24.76
CA LEU A 174 -14.26 14.64 -24.64
C LEU A 174 -13.04 15.41 -25.16
N ILE A 175 -11.92 15.25 -24.45
CA ILE A 175 -10.58 15.58 -24.93
C ILE A 175 -9.85 14.26 -25.15
N ILE A 176 -9.28 14.05 -26.33
CA ILE A 176 -8.50 12.84 -26.64
C ILE A 176 -7.03 13.20 -26.74
N GLU A 177 -6.17 12.49 -26.01
CA GLU A 177 -4.72 12.70 -25.98
C GLU A 177 -3.98 11.41 -26.38
N GLU A 178 -3.07 11.49 -27.36
CA GLU A 178 -2.25 10.35 -27.80
C GLU A 178 -0.96 10.20 -26.96
N TYR A 179 -0.64 8.98 -26.53
CA TYR A 179 0.59 8.66 -25.76
C TYR A 179 1.34 7.47 -26.38
N GLU A 180 2.61 7.64 -26.75
CA GLU A 180 3.40 6.62 -27.46
C GLU A 180 3.94 5.50 -26.55
N ASN A 181 4.05 5.76 -25.25
CA ASN A 181 4.53 4.79 -24.27
C ASN A 181 4.01 5.06 -22.85
N ALA A 182 4.11 4.04 -21.99
CA ALA A 182 3.63 4.10 -20.61
C ALA A 182 4.35 5.17 -19.75
N ALA A 183 5.66 5.35 -19.90
CA ALA A 183 6.44 6.28 -19.09
C ALA A 183 6.11 7.76 -19.37
N GLN A 184 5.63 8.09 -20.57
CA GLN A 184 5.07 9.40 -20.91
C GLN A 184 3.73 9.59 -20.19
N LEU A 185 2.85 8.58 -20.28
CA LEU A 185 1.52 8.65 -19.66
C LEU A 185 1.60 8.71 -18.13
N GLU A 186 2.51 7.99 -17.47
CA GLU A 186 2.62 7.96 -15.99
C GLU A 186 2.64 9.35 -15.33
N LYS A 187 3.20 10.36 -16.00
CA LYS A 187 3.25 11.75 -15.51
C LYS A 187 1.90 12.47 -15.57
N ALA A 188 1.00 12.04 -16.45
CA ALA A 188 -0.29 12.65 -16.75
C ALA A 188 -1.50 11.76 -16.41
N VAL A 189 -1.30 10.47 -16.05
CA VAL A 189 -2.37 9.52 -15.62
C VAL A 189 -3.35 10.17 -14.68
N ASP A 190 -2.85 10.99 -13.74
CA ASP A 190 -3.67 11.59 -12.70
C ASP A 190 -4.76 12.53 -13.24
N GLU A 191 -4.55 13.16 -14.39
CA GLU A 191 -5.51 14.06 -15.05
C GLU A 191 -6.50 13.32 -15.97
N CYS A 192 -6.18 12.11 -16.41
CA CYS A 192 -7.00 11.35 -17.37
C CYS A 192 -8.21 10.69 -16.68
N THR A 193 -9.41 10.90 -17.20
CA THR A 193 -10.65 10.26 -16.72
C THR A 193 -10.62 8.75 -16.94
N TYR A 194 -10.09 8.29 -18.08
CA TYR A 194 -9.79 6.88 -18.32
C TYR A 194 -8.73 6.71 -19.42
N VAL A 195 -8.17 5.50 -19.50
CA VAL A 195 -7.17 5.10 -20.50
C VAL A 195 -7.76 4.06 -21.45
N VAL A 196 -7.50 4.24 -22.74
CA VAL A 196 -7.71 3.29 -23.83
C VAL A 196 -6.34 2.77 -24.27
N TYR A 197 -6.10 1.46 -24.14
CA TYR A 197 -4.83 0.83 -24.53
C TYR A 197 -4.95 0.15 -25.90
N VAL A 198 -4.06 0.49 -26.83
CA VAL A 198 -4.08 0.00 -28.22
C VAL A 198 -2.90 -0.96 -28.46
N THR A 199 -3.21 -2.19 -28.84
CA THR A 199 -2.26 -3.29 -29.09
C THR A 199 -2.68 -4.07 -30.35
N PRO A 200 -1.78 -4.74 -31.10
CA PRO A 200 -2.15 -5.56 -32.26
C PRO A 200 -2.40 -7.03 -31.89
N GLN A 201 -2.21 -7.43 -30.62
CA GLN A 201 -2.22 -8.82 -30.15
C GLN A 201 -3.13 -9.03 -28.94
N PHE A 202 -3.62 -10.26 -28.76
CA PHE A 202 -4.30 -10.72 -27.56
C PHE A 202 -3.31 -10.95 -26.40
N ASN A 203 -2.61 -9.89 -26.00
CA ASN A 203 -1.78 -9.90 -24.81
C ASN A 203 -2.62 -9.51 -23.59
N TYR A 204 -2.60 -10.34 -22.54
CA TYR A 204 -3.16 -9.96 -21.24
C TYR A 204 -2.31 -8.82 -20.66
N VAL A 205 -2.88 -7.61 -20.62
CA VAL A 205 -2.22 -6.33 -20.26
C VAL A 205 -1.68 -6.31 -18.82
N THR A 206 -2.01 -7.33 -18.02
CA THR A 206 -1.72 -7.46 -16.60
C THR A 206 -0.23 -7.62 -16.25
N THR A 207 0.67 -7.90 -17.21
CA THR A 207 2.12 -8.07 -16.94
C THR A 207 2.98 -6.87 -17.30
N SER A 208 2.78 -6.17 -18.42
CA SER A 208 3.72 -5.14 -18.91
C SER A 208 3.48 -3.71 -18.39
N LEU A 209 2.23 -3.29 -18.15
CA LEU A 209 1.95 -1.90 -17.76
C LEU A 209 2.25 -1.61 -16.26
N PRO A 210 2.62 -0.36 -15.92
CA PRO A 210 2.63 0.11 -14.53
C PRO A 210 1.26 0.01 -13.85
N SER A 211 1.24 -0.21 -12.54
CA SER A 211 0.00 -0.32 -11.75
C SER A 211 -0.87 0.93 -11.82
N SER A 212 -0.23 2.12 -11.83
CA SER A 212 -0.89 3.42 -11.99
C SER A 212 -1.77 3.52 -13.25
N ILE A 213 -1.29 2.96 -14.38
CA ILE A 213 -2.01 2.95 -15.65
C ILE A 213 -3.06 1.84 -15.66
N LYS A 214 -2.75 0.64 -15.15
CA LYS A 214 -3.70 -0.47 -15.02
C LYS A 214 -4.95 -0.06 -14.24
N ASP A 215 -4.78 0.70 -13.17
CA ASP A 215 -5.90 1.17 -12.36
C ASP A 215 -6.85 2.10 -13.15
N ARG A 216 -6.40 2.83 -14.19
CA ARG A 216 -7.25 3.69 -15.03
C ARG A 216 -7.61 3.09 -16.39
N LEU A 217 -7.29 1.81 -16.63
CA LEU A 217 -7.53 1.15 -17.90
C LEU A 217 -8.99 0.68 -18.03
N LEU A 218 -9.77 1.44 -18.79
CA LEU A 218 -11.18 1.13 -19.05
C LEU A 218 -11.37 0.23 -20.28
N LEU A 219 -10.53 0.42 -21.32
CA LEU A 219 -10.69 -0.26 -22.60
C LEU A 219 -9.34 -0.73 -23.15
N GLN A 220 -9.27 -2.00 -23.54
CA GLN A 220 -8.24 -2.55 -24.41
C GLN A 220 -8.80 -2.68 -25.82
N VAL A 221 -8.13 -2.06 -26.79
CA VAL A 221 -8.43 -2.17 -28.22
C VAL A 221 -7.37 -3.03 -28.88
N ILE A 222 -7.81 -4.15 -29.47
CA ILE A 222 -6.97 -4.97 -30.35
C ILE A 222 -7.18 -4.49 -31.78
N ASP A 223 -6.21 -3.78 -32.31
CA ASP A 223 -6.25 -3.20 -33.66
C ASP A 223 -5.29 -3.95 -34.59
N ASN A 224 -5.85 -4.84 -35.42
CA ASN A 224 -5.07 -5.60 -36.39
C ASN A 224 -5.89 -5.92 -37.66
N THR A 225 -5.23 -6.47 -38.68
CA THR A 225 -5.84 -6.74 -40.00
C THR A 225 -6.54 -8.11 -40.07
N GLU A 226 -6.63 -8.85 -38.97
CA GLU A 226 -7.29 -10.15 -38.92
C GLU A 226 -8.83 -9.98 -38.87
N TYR A 227 -9.56 -11.10 -38.77
CA TYR A 227 -11.00 -11.08 -38.56
C TYR A 227 -11.40 -10.21 -37.35
N SER A 228 -12.32 -9.29 -37.60
CA SER A 228 -13.04 -8.48 -36.62
C SER A 228 -14.54 -8.81 -36.71
N PRO A 229 -15.28 -8.81 -35.59
CA PRO A 229 -16.71 -9.08 -35.62
C PRO A 229 -17.47 -7.96 -36.34
N VAL A 230 -18.62 -8.28 -36.95
CA VAL A 230 -19.43 -7.29 -37.66
C VAL A 230 -20.26 -6.48 -36.66
N SER A 231 -20.17 -5.15 -36.72
CA SER A 231 -21.07 -4.25 -35.98
C SER A 231 -21.75 -3.24 -36.90
N THR A 232 -22.88 -2.72 -36.43
CA THR A 232 -23.71 -1.71 -37.10
C THR A 232 -24.22 -0.70 -36.07
N GLU A 233 -24.70 0.46 -36.51
CA GLU A 233 -25.37 1.43 -35.62
C GLU A 233 -26.59 0.87 -34.87
N SER A 234 -27.22 -0.19 -35.39
CA SER A 234 -28.38 -0.86 -34.80
C SER A 234 -28.02 -2.05 -33.90
N SER A 235 -26.78 -2.52 -33.94
CA SER A 235 -26.33 -3.65 -33.12
C SER A 235 -26.23 -3.25 -31.64
N PRO A 236 -26.65 -4.10 -30.69
CA PRO A 236 -26.45 -3.84 -29.26
C PRO A 236 -24.95 -3.68 -28.95
N LEU A 237 -24.62 -2.98 -27.86
CA LEU A 237 -23.25 -2.87 -27.37
C LEU A 237 -22.92 -4.10 -26.52
N SER A 238 -21.80 -4.76 -26.83
CA SER A 238 -21.28 -5.91 -26.12
C SER A 238 -20.39 -5.47 -24.95
N ILE A 239 -21.03 -5.00 -23.88
CA ILE A 239 -20.37 -4.88 -22.56
C ILE A 239 -20.56 -6.20 -21.83
N GLU A 240 -19.45 -6.77 -21.35
CA GLU A 240 -19.45 -7.84 -20.36
C GLU A 240 -19.57 -7.21 -18.96
N ASP A 241 -20.69 -7.48 -18.29
CA ASP A 241 -20.98 -6.97 -16.95
C ASP A 241 -19.95 -7.49 -15.92
N GLY A 242 -19.58 -6.63 -14.96
CA GLY A 242 -18.65 -6.97 -13.89
C GLY A 242 -17.14 -6.90 -14.22
N ILE A 243 -16.75 -6.62 -15.48
CA ILE A 243 -15.34 -6.50 -15.87
C ILE A 243 -14.84 -5.04 -15.82
N GLN A 244 -13.68 -4.81 -15.18
CA GLN A 244 -13.10 -3.46 -15.04
C GLN A 244 -12.48 -2.89 -16.34
N THR A 245 -11.94 -3.77 -17.19
CA THR A 245 -11.31 -3.43 -18.46
C THR A 245 -12.00 -4.21 -19.57
N HIS A 246 -12.71 -3.50 -20.45
CA HIS A 246 -13.39 -4.11 -21.58
C HIS A 246 -12.42 -4.39 -22.74
N LEU A 247 -12.75 -5.37 -23.58
CA LEU A 247 -11.94 -5.77 -24.73
C LEU A 247 -12.73 -5.58 -26.03
N ILE A 248 -12.22 -4.78 -26.96
CA ILE A 248 -12.82 -4.62 -28.30
C ILE A 248 -11.75 -4.92 -29.35
N LYS A 249 -12.06 -5.81 -30.30
CA LYS A 249 -11.25 -6.00 -31.50
C LYS A 249 -11.78 -5.13 -32.64
N ILE A 250 -10.90 -4.41 -33.33
CA ILE A 250 -11.20 -3.61 -34.51
C ILE A 250 -10.15 -3.83 -35.61
N ASN A 251 -10.46 -3.35 -36.81
CA ASN A 251 -9.50 -3.15 -37.89
C ASN A 251 -9.59 -1.70 -38.36
N SER A 252 -8.84 -0.81 -37.71
CA SER A 252 -8.90 0.64 -37.98
C SER A 252 -8.46 0.98 -39.41
N ASN A 253 -7.54 0.22 -39.99
CA ASN A 253 -7.06 0.42 -41.35
C ASN A 253 -8.16 0.18 -42.39
N LEU A 254 -9.03 -0.82 -42.19
CA LEU A 254 -10.16 -1.08 -43.08
C LEU A 254 -11.17 0.09 -43.05
N ALA A 255 -11.57 0.54 -41.86
CA ALA A 255 -12.45 1.71 -41.70
C ALA A 255 -11.86 2.98 -42.32
N TYR A 256 -10.58 3.25 -42.04
CA TYR A 256 -9.84 4.39 -42.57
C TYR A 256 -9.84 4.41 -44.10
N ASN A 257 -9.63 3.26 -44.75
CA ASN A 257 -9.66 3.17 -46.21
C ASN A 257 -11.05 3.49 -46.77
N GLY A 258 -12.12 2.94 -46.17
CA GLY A 258 -13.50 3.27 -46.57
C GLY A 258 -13.85 4.75 -46.38
N ILE A 259 -13.42 5.36 -45.26
CA ILE A 259 -13.57 6.80 -45.00
C ILE A 259 -12.85 7.64 -46.07
N VAL A 260 -11.61 7.28 -46.41
CA VAL A 260 -10.81 7.98 -47.44
C VAL A 260 -11.46 7.83 -48.82
N GLN A 261 -11.99 6.66 -49.17
CA GLN A 261 -12.71 6.44 -50.42
C GLN A 261 -13.99 7.29 -50.50
N PHE A 262 -14.77 7.35 -49.42
CA PHE A 262 -15.97 8.18 -49.34
C PHE A 262 -15.65 9.67 -49.50
N ILE A 263 -14.63 10.19 -48.79
CA ILE A 263 -14.23 11.61 -48.90
C ILE A 263 -13.70 11.96 -50.31
N GLN A 264 -13.17 10.99 -51.07
CA GLN A 264 -12.65 11.22 -52.43
C GLN A 264 -13.69 11.04 -53.55
N ARG A 265 -14.66 10.14 -53.38
CA ARG A 265 -15.62 9.72 -54.42
C ARG A 265 -17.08 10.04 -54.09
N ASP A 266 -17.33 10.55 -52.88
CA ASP A 266 -18.66 10.84 -52.34
C ASP A 266 -19.58 9.59 -52.45
N VAL A 267 -20.87 9.78 -52.70
CA VAL A 267 -21.92 8.76 -52.87
C VAL A 267 -21.49 7.54 -53.72
N HIS A 268 -20.58 7.70 -54.70
CA HIS A 268 -20.09 6.57 -55.51
C HIS A 268 -19.31 5.51 -54.73
N ALA A 269 -18.81 5.83 -53.52
CA ALA A 269 -18.14 4.88 -52.62
C ALA A 269 -18.99 4.56 -51.36
N ALA A 270 -20.29 4.85 -51.37
CA ALA A 270 -21.16 4.61 -50.21
C ALA A 270 -21.20 3.13 -49.79
N ASP A 271 -21.30 2.20 -50.75
CA ASP A 271 -21.29 0.76 -50.47
C ASP A 271 -19.93 0.29 -49.91
N GLU A 272 -18.82 0.73 -50.52
CA GLU A 272 -17.44 0.45 -50.06
C GLU A 272 -17.22 0.96 -48.62
N TYR A 273 -17.75 2.15 -48.30
CA TYR A 273 -17.71 2.76 -46.97
C TYR A 273 -18.53 1.99 -45.92
N ILE A 274 -19.79 1.68 -46.21
CA ILE A 274 -20.68 0.95 -45.28
C ILE A 274 -20.12 -0.45 -45.02
N GLU A 275 -19.65 -1.15 -46.05
CA GLU A 275 -19.02 -2.46 -45.91
C GLU A 275 -17.74 -2.39 -45.06
N SER A 276 -16.89 -1.39 -45.30
CA SER A 276 -15.66 -1.19 -44.53
C SER A 276 -15.91 -0.84 -43.06
N MET A 277 -16.88 0.04 -42.77
CA MET A 277 -17.24 0.42 -41.39
C MET A 277 -17.90 -0.71 -40.62
N THR A 278 -18.69 -1.55 -41.28
CA THR A 278 -19.35 -2.71 -40.63
C THR A 278 -18.39 -3.87 -40.37
N LYS A 279 -17.49 -4.19 -41.31
CA LYS A 279 -16.49 -5.27 -41.17
C LYS A 279 -15.29 -4.92 -40.27
N SER A 280 -15.04 -3.64 -40.03
CA SER A 280 -13.93 -3.16 -39.17
C SER A 280 -14.24 -3.14 -37.68
N ASN A 281 -15.49 -3.44 -37.29
CA ASN A 281 -16.04 -3.33 -35.95
C ASN A 281 -16.04 -1.93 -35.30
N VAL A 282 -15.86 -0.86 -36.08
CA VAL A 282 -15.64 0.48 -35.52
C VAL A 282 -16.88 1.07 -34.83
N TYR A 283 -18.09 0.67 -35.24
CA TYR A 283 -19.31 1.06 -34.53
C TYR A 283 -19.36 0.58 -33.08
N GLU A 284 -18.69 -0.54 -32.74
CA GLU A 284 -18.57 -1.00 -31.35
C GLU A 284 -17.78 -0.01 -30.50
N LEU A 285 -16.64 0.48 -31.02
CA LEU A 285 -15.85 1.52 -30.38
C LEU A 285 -16.66 2.82 -30.20
N PHE A 286 -17.44 3.23 -31.21
CA PHE A 286 -18.25 4.45 -31.12
C PHE A 286 -19.35 4.33 -30.06
N LYS A 287 -20.09 3.20 -30.03
CA LYS A 287 -21.10 2.90 -29.00
C LYS A 287 -20.48 2.82 -27.60
N PHE A 288 -19.24 2.36 -27.48
CA PHE A 288 -18.50 2.28 -26.22
C PHE A 288 -18.13 3.68 -25.71
N VAL A 289 -17.57 4.52 -26.58
CA VAL A 289 -17.23 5.91 -26.24
C VAL A 289 -18.49 6.73 -25.93
N ASP A 290 -19.61 6.55 -26.63
CA ASP A 290 -20.92 7.10 -26.21
C ASP A 290 -21.28 6.63 -24.80
N HIS A 291 -21.25 5.32 -24.54
CA HIS A 291 -21.64 4.75 -23.25
C HIS A 291 -20.84 5.34 -22.09
N PHE A 292 -19.50 5.36 -22.20
CA PHE A 292 -18.61 5.89 -21.16
C PHE A 292 -18.38 7.40 -21.24
N SER A 293 -19.05 8.12 -22.15
CA SER A 293 -19.19 9.59 -22.06
C SER A 293 -20.32 10.03 -21.12
N ARG A 294 -21.15 9.11 -20.61
CA ARG A 294 -22.25 9.41 -19.70
C ARG A 294 -21.77 9.36 -18.25
N THR A 295 -22.05 10.41 -17.48
CA THR A 295 -21.62 10.54 -16.07
C THR A 295 -22.07 9.35 -15.20
N ASP A 296 -23.27 8.82 -15.45
CA ASP A 296 -23.84 7.69 -14.70
C ASP A 296 -23.08 6.38 -14.90
N ASN A 297 -22.59 6.11 -16.11
CA ASN A 297 -21.85 4.88 -16.42
C ASN A 297 -20.42 4.96 -15.88
N LEU A 298 -19.75 6.11 -16.00
CA LEU A 298 -18.46 6.36 -15.34
C LEU A 298 -18.58 6.28 -13.81
N THR A 299 -19.64 6.86 -13.23
CA THR A 299 -19.91 6.78 -11.78
C THR A 299 -20.04 5.31 -11.33
N SER A 300 -20.76 4.50 -12.10
CA SER A 300 -20.96 3.07 -11.82
C SER A 300 -19.64 2.28 -11.94
N TRP A 301 -18.85 2.55 -12.98
CA TRP A 301 -17.52 1.93 -13.17
C TRP A 301 -16.54 2.29 -12.04
N TYR A 302 -16.41 3.57 -11.69
CA TYR A 302 -15.57 4.02 -10.58
C TYR A 302 -16.01 3.40 -9.25
N LEU A 303 -17.32 3.30 -9.01
CA LEU A 303 -17.87 2.67 -7.80
C LEU A 303 -17.56 1.17 -7.74
N ALA A 304 -17.75 0.43 -8.85
CA ALA A 304 -17.41 -1.00 -8.94
C ALA A 304 -15.90 -1.23 -8.73
N LYS A 305 -15.05 -0.38 -9.33
CA LYS A 305 -13.60 -0.37 -9.13
C LYS A 305 -13.24 -0.18 -7.65
N ILE A 306 -13.80 0.83 -6.98
CA ILE A 306 -13.56 1.11 -5.56
C ILE A 306 -13.97 -0.07 -4.68
N ILE A 307 -15.16 -0.66 -4.93
CA ILE A 307 -15.67 -1.84 -4.23
C ILE A 307 -14.72 -3.04 -4.38
N GLN A 308 -14.26 -3.32 -5.60
CA GLN A 308 -13.34 -4.43 -5.86
C GLN A 308 -11.95 -4.21 -5.25
N THR A 309 -11.42 -2.98 -5.28
CA THR A 309 -10.14 -2.64 -4.63
C THR A 309 -10.24 -2.79 -3.12
N ILE A 310 -11.31 -2.30 -2.48
CA ILE A 310 -11.56 -2.51 -1.04
C ILE A 310 -11.71 -4.01 -0.72
N SER A 311 -12.47 -4.74 -1.53
CA SER A 311 -12.71 -6.18 -1.37
C SER A 311 -11.42 -7.01 -1.48
N SER A 312 -10.54 -6.68 -2.45
CA SER A 312 -9.25 -7.35 -2.60
C SER A 312 -8.29 -7.05 -1.45
N LYS A 313 -8.30 -5.83 -0.91
CA LYS A 313 -7.57 -5.48 0.33
C LYS A 313 -8.08 -6.25 1.55
N ILE A 314 -9.40 -6.38 1.72
CA ILE A 314 -10.02 -7.19 2.77
C ILE A 314 -9.60 -8.66 2.64
N LYS A 315 -9.64 -9.24 1.43
CA LYS A 315 -9.18 -10.62 1.18
C LYS A 315 -7.71 -10.81 1.55
N ARG A 316 -6.81 -9.90 1.15
CA ARG A 316 -5.38 -9.93 1.50
C ARG A 316 -5.15 -9.77 3.01
N ALA A 317 -5.90 -8.91 3.68
CA ALA A 317 -5.82 -8.75 5.14
C ALA A 317 -6.27 -10.03 5.86
N ASN A 318 -7.36 -10.67 5.40
CA ASN A 318 -7.82 -11.95 5.94
C ASN A 318 -6.77 -13.05 5.79
N THR A 319 -6.13 -13.20 4.62
CA THR A 319 -5.08 -14.22 4.42
C THR A 319 -3.86 -13.96 5.29
N VAL A 320 -3.44 -12.69 5.46
CA VAL A 320 -2.35 -12.33 6.38
C VAL A 320 -2.70 -12.66 7.84
N ILE A 321 -3.95 -12.44 8.26
CA ILE A 321 -4.40 -12.82 9.61
C ILE A 321 -4.40 -14.34 9.78
N SER A 322 -4.95 -15.10 8.82
CA SER A 322 -5.13 -16.55 8.97
C SER A 322 -3.84 -17.35 8.77
N GLU A 323 -3.03 -17.03 7.76
CA GLU A 323 -1.82 -17.78 7.42
C GLU A 323 -0.59 -17.16 8.09
N GLY A 324 -0.51 -15.82 8.10
CA GLY A 324 0.63 -15.10 8.67
C GLY A 324 0.73 -15.23 10.20
N SER A 325 -0.39 -15.25 10.93
CA SER A 325 -0.33 -15.36 12.39
C SER A 325 0.24 -16.71 12.87
N ASP A 326 -0.08 -17.80 12.18
CA ASP A 326 0.38 -19.14 12.57
C ASP A 326 1.81 -19.41 12.12
N VAL A 327 2.21 -18.91 10.93
CA VAL A 327 3.62 -18.91 10.50
C VAL A 327 4.48 -18.11 11.48
N VAL A 328 4.10 -16.87 11.82
CA VAL A 328 4.88 -16.02 12.74
C VAL A 328 4.97 -16.64 14.15
N LYS A 329 3.89 -17.20 14.70
CA LYS A 329 3.95 -17.94 15.97
C LYS A 329 4.95 -19.10 15.90
N SER A 330 4.89 -19.93 14.85
CA SER A 330 5.83 -21.05 14.70
C SER A 330 7.29 -20.60 14.57
N GLU A 331 7.54 -19.45 13.96
CA GLU A 331 8.88 -18.86 13.88
C GLU A 331 9.38 -18.31 15.22
N ILE A 332 8.50 -17.73 16.04
CA ILE A 332 8.81 -17.30 17.41
C ILE A 332 9.07 -18.52 18.33
N GLU A 333 8.31 -19.61 18.17
CA GLU A 333 8.57 -20.87 18.89
C GLU A 333 9.92 -21.49 18.48
N ASN A 334 10.23 -21.53 17.18
CA ASN A 334 11.51 -21.99 16.66
C ASN A 334 12.68 -21.10 17.15
N PHE A 335 12.49 -19.79 17.24
CA PHE A 335 13.44 -18.87 17.86
C PHE A 335 13.64 -19.21 19.33
N GLY A 336 12.57 -19.45 20.09
CA GLY A 336 12.67 -19.91 21.48
C GLY A 336 13.49 -21.19 21.62
N GLN A 337 13.33 -22.16 20.72
CA GLN A 337 14.15 -23.38 20.71
C GLN A 337 15.62 -23.08 20.37
N MET A 338 15.88 -22.25 19.35
CA MET A 338 17.22 -21.87 18.91
C MET A 338 18.00 -21.12 20.00
N VAL A 339 17.38 -20.16 20.67
CA VAL A 339 18.05 -19.39 21.73
C VAL A 339 18.31 -20.25 22.97
N ASN A 340 17.39 -21.17 23.31
CA ASN A 340 17.65 -22.15 24.36
C ASN A 340 18.78 -23.13 23.98
N SER A 341 18.92 -23.51 22.70
CA SER A 341 20.01 -24.38 22.26
C SER A 341 21.36 -23.68 22.23
N GLU A 342 21.44 -22.42 21.79
CA GLU A 342 22.64 -21.58 21.89
C GLU A 342 23.06 -21.38 23.36
N LEU A 343 22.10 -21.12 24.25
CA LEU A 343 22.37 -20.99 25.69
C LEU A 343 22.95 -22.29 26.29
N GLN A 344 22.32 -23.44 26.02
CA GLN A 344 22.69 -24.72 26.65
C GLN A 344 23.93 -25.39 26.04
N TYR A 345 24.09 -25.34 24.72
CA TYR A 345 25.12 -26.11 24.01
C TYR A 345 26.32 -25.29 23.55
N GLU A 346 26.21 -23.95 23.51
CA GLU A 346 27.31 -23.07 23.12
C GLU A 346 27.71 -22.17 24.30
N PHE A 347 26.86 -21.25 24.75
CA PHE A 347 27.23 -20.20 25.70
C PHE A 347 27.66 -20.72 27.08
N ILE A 348 26.86 -21.60 27.72
CA ILE A 348 27.20 -22.19 29.03
C ILE A 348 28.51 -23.00 28.97
N PRO A 349 28.70 -23.98 28.06
CA PRO A 349 29.93 -24.78 28.03
C PRO A 349 31.14 -23.96 27.60
N GLU A 350 31.03 -23.03 26.65
CA GLU A 350 32.16 -22.18 26.24
C GLU A 350 32.59 -21.23 27.36
N THR A 351 31.65 -20.57 28.04
CA THR A 351 31.95 -19.70 29.19
C THR A 351 32.63 -20.48 30.32
N THR A 352 32.11 -21.68 30.64
CA THR A 352 32.68 -22.54 31.68
C THR A 352 34.10 -23.00 31.32
N ASN A 353 34.30 -23.43 30.08
CA ASN A 353 35.59 -23.86 29.53
C ASN A 353 36.60 -22.70 29.48
N TYR A 354 36.15 -21.49 29.14
CA TYR A 354 36.95 -20.26 29.17
C TYR A 354 37.42 -19.93 30.58
N VAL A 355 36.49 -19.86 31.55
CA VAL A 355 36.81 -19.58 32.95
C VAL A 355 37.79 -20.61 33.52
N GLN A 356 37.55 -21.91 33.29
CA GLN A 356 38.45 -22.96 33.76
C GLN A 356 39.86 -22.90 33.16
N LYS A 357 39.99 -22.59 31.85
CA LYS A 357 41.30 -22.60 31.15
C LYS A 357 42.05 -21.27 31.18
N LYS A 358 41.37 -20.13 31.12
CA LYS A 358 41.98 -18.79 30.98
C LYS A 358 41.97 -18.04 32.31
N LEU A 359 40.91 -18.17 33.11
CA LEU A 359 40.76 -17.55 34.43
C LEU A 359 41.00 -18.55 35.59
N SER A 360 41.89 -19.51 35.40
CA SER A 360 42.31 -20.46 36.45
C SER A 360 42.94 -19.71 37.63
N TRP A 361 42.63 -20.11 38.87
CA TRP A 361 43.06 -19.42 40.11
C TRP A 361 44.57 -19.09 40.18
N TRP A 362 45.43 -19.96 39.66
CA TRP A 362 46.88 -19.77 39.67
C TRP A 362 47.35 -18.65 38.74
N LYS A 363 46.57 -18.31 37.70
CA LYS A 363 46.89 -17.22 36.77
C LYS A 363 46.65 -15.84 37.37
N LEU A 364 45.78 -15.73 38.38
CA LEU A 364 45.51 -14.48 39.08
C LEU A 364 46.78 -13.86 39.67
N TYR A 365 47.72 -14.70 40.13
CA TYR A 365 49.01 -14.27 40.67
C TYR A 365 49.98 -13.64 39.64
N TYR A 366 49.74 -13.80 38.33
CA TYR A 366 50.58 -13.22 37.26
C TYR A 366 49.80 -12.30 36.30
N LYS A 367 48.47 -12.41 36.24
CA LYS A 367 47.59 -11.69 35.30
C LYS A 367 46.50 -10.83 35.99
N ASN A 368 46.67 -10.50 37.28
CA ASN A 368 45.68 -9.80 38.11
C ASN A 368 44.95 -8.65 37.38
N ASP A 369 45.69 -7.72 36.78
CA ASP A 369 45.13 -6.50 36.18
C ASP A 369 44.48 -6.71 34.80
N ASN A 370 44.63 -7.89 34.19
CA ASN A 370 44.12 -8.20 32.85
C ASN A 370 42.84 -9.06 32.87
N VAL A 371 42.36 -9.51 34.04
CA VAL A 371 41.17 -10.36 34.16
C VAL A 371 39.91 -9.67 33.61
N GLU A 372 39.75 -8.38 33.89
CA GLU A 372 38.65 -7.56 33.37
C GLU A 372 38.64 -7.51 31.83
N TYR A 373 39.79 -7.23 31.21
CA TYR A 373 39.92 -7.13 29.75
C TYR A 373 39.76 -8.50 29.07
N ASP A 374 40.42 -9.55 29.59
CA ASP A 374 40.30 -10.92 29.10
C ASP A 374 38.83 -11.41 29.17
N LEU A 375 38.03 -10.99 30.16
CA LEU A 375 36.61 -11.36 30.26
C LEU A 375 35.69 -10.49 29.37
N LYS A 376 35.94 -9.18 29.28
CA LYS A 376 35.23 -8.26 28.36
C LYS A 376 35.37 -8.68 26.90
N ASP A 377 36.58 -9.02 26.46
CA ASP A 377 36.84 -9.46 25.09
C ASP A 377 36.14 -10.81 24.78
N PHE A 378 36.18 -11.76 25.70
CA PHE A 378 35.44 -13.02 25.54
C PHE A 378 33.92 -12.79 25.39
N LEU A 379 33.31 -11.97 26.26
CA LEU A 379 31.88 -11.70 26.20
C LEU A 379 31.49 -10.84 24.98
N ASN A 380 32.34 -9.91 24.53
CA ASN A 380 32.11 -9.21 23.26
C ASN A 380 32.01 -10.19 22.09
N ASN A 381 32.89 -11.18 22.04
CA ASN A 381 32.99 -12.13 20.94
C ASN A 381 31.98 -13.31 21.01
N GLN A 382 31.60 -13.78 22.20
CA GLN A 382 30.78 -15.02 22.36
C GLN A 382 29.44 -14.86 23.11
N PHE A 383 29.03 -13.65 23.49
CA PHE A 383 27.72 -13.46 24.15
C PHE A 383 26.56 -13.51 23.13
N MET A 384 26.04 -14.73 22.92
CA MET A 384 24.76 -15.04 22.27
C MET A 384 24.46 -14.24 20.99
N ASN A 385 25.45 -14.14 20.09
CA ASN A 385 25.33 -13.30 18.91
C ASN A 385 24.24 -13.81 17.94
N LYS A 386 24.02 -15.13 17.84
CA LYS A 386 23.00 -15.68 16.93
C LYS A 386 21.59 -15.34 17.42
N ALA A 387 21.35 -15.39 18.73
CA ALA A 387 20.10 -14.93 19.33
C ALA A 387 19.85 -13.43 19.08
N ILE A 388 20.88 -12.59 19.24
CA ILE A 388 20.79 -11.14 19.00
C ILE A 388 20.42 -10.85 17.53
N GLU A 389 21.12 -11.48 16.58
CA GLU A 389 20.87 -11.31 15.14
C GLU A 389 19.48 -11.81 14.72
N ASN A 390 19.09 -13.02 15.14
CA ASN A 390 17.79 -13.60 14.78
C ASN A 390 16.61 -12.87 15.45
N TYR A 391 16.78 -12.32 16.66
CA TYR A 391 15.78 -11.45 17.27
C TYR A 391 15.54 -10.21 16.42
N ASN A 392 16.62 -9.53 15.99
CA ASN A 392 16.53 -8.35 15.13
C ASN A 392 15.86 -8.68 13.79
N PHE A 393 16.20 -9.83 13.19
CA PHE A 393 15.60 -10.31 11.95
C PHE A 393 14.09 -10.58 12.09
N LEU A 394 13.67 -11.32 13.13
CA LEU A 394 12.26 -11.63 13.36
C LEU A 394 11.45 -10.39 13.73
N ARG A 395 12.02 -9.49 14.54
CA ARG A 395 11.40 -8.19 14.83
C ARG A 395 11.21 -7.36 13.55
N GLY A 396 12.20 -7.31 12.66
CA GLY A 396 12.08 -6.64 11.36
C GLY A 396 11.10 -7.31 10.38
N LYS A 397 10.78 -8.59 10.57
CA LYS A 397 9.72 -9.29 9.84
C LYS A 397 8.32 -9.00 10.38
N ILE A 398 8.21 -8.78 11.70
CA ILE A 398 6.94 -8.46 12.39
C ILE A 398 6.59 -6.97 12.26
N LEU A 399 7.59 -6.09 12.34
CA LEU A 399 7.43 -4.63 12.31
C LEU A 399 8.04 -4.03 11.04
N SER A 400 7.19 -3.50 10.16
CA SER A 400 7.60 -2.67 9.01
C SER A 400 7.82 -1.19 9.36
N THR A 401 8.09 -0.87 10.63
CA THR A 401 8.19 0.51 11.15
C THR A 401 9.59 0.77 11.69
N ASP A 402 10.18 1.93 11.38
CA ASP A 402 11.52 2.35 11.81
C ASP A 402 11.65 2.68 13.32
N GLU A 403 10.78 2.14 14.19
CA GLU A 403 10.85 2.38 15.63
C GLU A 403 12.01 1.60 16.27
N VAL A 404 13.04 2.36 16.62
CA VAL A 404 14.27 1.90 17.29
C VAL A 404 13.97 1.53 18.76
N VAL A 405 13.37 0.37 18.95
CA VAL A 405 13.38 -0.32 20.25
C VAL A 405 14.65 -1.16 20.30
N GLU A 406 15.47 -0.94 21.34
CA GLU A 406 16.72 -1.65 21.53
C GLU A 406 16.48 -3.13 21.87
N ASN A 407 17.35 -4.01 21.38
CA ASN A 407 17.27 -5.45 21.62
C ASN A 407 17.61 -5.76 23.10
N PRO A 408 16.71 -6.39 23.88
CA PRO A 408 16.96 -6.65 25.31
C PRO A 408 18.19 -7.53 25.62
N LEU A 409 18.60 -8.40 24.69
CA LEU A 409 19.84 -9.18 24.82
C LEU A 409 21.08 -8.34 24.54
N LEU A 410 20.99 -7.34 23.65
CA LEU A 410 22.06 -6.40 23.39
C LEU A 410 22.22 -5.41 24.57
N GLU A 411 21.11 -4.95 25.15
CA GLU A 411 21.11 -4.18 26.40
C GLU A 411 21.82 -4.97 27.53
N LEU A 412 21.42 -6.24 27.74
CA LEU A 412 22.05 -7.11 28.74
C LEU A 412 23.55 -7.35 28.45
N LYS A 413 23.93 -7.59 27.18
CA LYS A 413 25.34 -7.71 26.76
C LYS A 413 26.13 -6.46 27.17
N ASN A 414 25.58 -5.28 26.87
CA ASN A 414 26.20 -4.00 27.17
C ASN A 414 26.29 -3.73 28.69
N GLU A 415 25.27 -4.08 29.48
CA GLU A 415 25.31 -3.95 30.94
C GLU A 415 26.36 -4.89 31.56
N VAL A 416 26.37 -6.17 31.19
CA VAL A 416 27.33 -7.13 31.73
C VAL A 416 28.77 -6.70 31.41
N ILE A 417 29.05 -6.34 30.16
CA ILE A 417 30.38 -5.95 29.71
C ILE A 417 30.82 -4.62 30.32
N ASN A 418 30.02 -3.56 30.24
CA ASN A 418 30.48 -2.23 30.63
C ASN A 418 30.40 -1.96 32.14
N ARG A 419 29.51 -2.64 32.86
CA ARG A 419 29.25 -2.40 34.28
C ARG A 419 29.73 -3.55 35.17
N ARG A 420 29.14 -4.74 35.03
CA ARG A 420 29.35 -5.85 36.01
C ARG A 420 30.77 -6.39 36.02
N VAL A 421 31.38 -6.62 34.86
CA VAL A 421 32.75 -7.16 34.81
C VAL A 421 33.74 -6.24 35.55
N SER A 422 33.62 -4.93 35.41
CA SER A 422 34.42 -3.95 36.15
C SER A 422 34.04 -3.82 37.63
N SER A 423 32.75 -3.88 37.98
CA SER A 423 32.28 -3.61 39.36
C SER A 423 32.24 -4.84 40.29
N GLU A 424 32.10 -6.04 39.74
CA GLU A 424 31.91 -7.28 40.51
C GLU A 424 33.15 -8.20 40.46
N VAL A 425 33.75 -8.38 39.28
CA VAL A 425 34.83 -9.37 39.09
C VAL A 425 36.18 -8.83 39.53
N GLN A 426 36.60 -7.66 39.00
CA GLN A 426 37.93 -7.11 39.28
C GLN A 426 38.19 -6.82 40.78
N PRO A 427 37.23 -6.25 41.56
CA PRO A 427 37.43 -6.05 43.00
C PRO A 427 37.58 -7.36 43.79
N GLU A 428 36.90 -8.44 43.38
CA GLU A 428 37.00 -9.72 44.06
C GLU A 428 38.32 -10.44 43.80
N VAL A 429 38.98 -10.24 42.65
CA VAL A 429 40.35 -10.72 42.44
C VAL A 429 41.30 -10.12 43.48
N TYR A 430 41.29 -8.79 43.67
CA TYR A 430 42.11 -8.14 44.69
C TYR A 430 41.73 -8.55 46.12
N SER A 431 40.43 -8.70 46.42
CA SER A 431 39.92 -9.15 47.72
C SER A 431 40.41 -10.55 48.09
N VAL A 432 40.31 -11.52 47.17
CA VAL A 432 40.74 -12.91 47.38
C VAL A 432 42.26 -13.01 47.52
N LEU A 433 43.03 -12.33 46.66
CA LEU A 433 44.50 -12.31 46.74
C LEU A 433 44.98 -11.63 48.04
N SER A 434 44.40 -10.49 48.42
CA SER A 434 44.79 -9.75 49.63
C SER A 434 44.49 -10.52 50.91
N LYS A 435 43.33 -11.18 50.99
CA LYS A 435 42.97 -12.04 52.13
C LYS A 435 43.96 -13.21 52.26
N ALA A 436 44.27 -13.90 51.16
CA ALA A 436 45.23 -15.01 51.20
C ALA A 436 46.64 -14.55 51.61
N PHE A 437 47.08 -13.40 51.11
CA PHE A 437 48.37 -12.83 51.46
C PHE A 437 48.45 -12.43 52.94
N VAL A 438 47.47 -11.66 53.44
CA VAL A 438 47.48 -11.11 54.81
C VAL A 438 47.22 -12.17 55.88
N TYR A 439 46.31 -13.13 55.65
CA TYR A 439 45.94 -14.13 56.67
C TYR A 439 46.85 -15.37 56.70
N TYR A 440 47.45 -15.76 55.58
CA TYR A 440 48.22 -17.00 55.48
C TYR A 440 49.67 -16.78 55.07
N GLN A 441 49.92 -16.13 53.92
CA GLN A 441 51.26 -16.09 53.33
C GLN A 441 52.23 -15.22 54.15
N LEU A 442 51.81 -14.00 54.52
CA LEU A 442 52.65 -13.06 55.27
C LEU A 442 52.91 -13.54 56.70
N PRO A 443 51.92 -13.93 57.54
CA PRO A 443 52.20 -14.33 58.92
C PRO A 443 53.11 -15.55 59.01
N ILE A 444 52.89 -16.56 58.16
CA ILE A 444 53.68 -17.80 58.18
C ILE A 444 55.09 -17.55 57.62
N SER A 445 55.25 -16.70 56.59
CA SER A 445 56.58 -16.31 56.09
C SER A 445 57.36 -15.47 57.11
N VAL A 446 56.71 -14.56 57.84
CA VAL A 446 57.33 -13.78 58.92
C VAL A 446 57.77 -14.69 60.07
N ILE A 447 56.93 -15.65 60.48
CA ILE A 447 57.31 -16.67 61.49
C ILE A 447 58.53 -17.48 60.99
N ALA A 448 58.54 -17.94 59.74
CA ALA A 448 59.68 -18.67 59.17
C ALA A 448 60.99 -17.85 59.20
N ALA A 449 60.93 -16.56 58.87
CA ALA A 449 62.08 -15.66 58.88
C ALA A 449 62.58 -15.37 60.30
N LEU A 450 61.67 -15.12 61.25
CA LEU A 450 62.03 -14.89 62.66
C LEU A 450 62.61 -16.17 63.31
N SER A 451 62.06 -17.35 63.01
CA SER A 451 62.62 -18.63 63.47
C SER A 451 64.04 -18.88 62.97
N TYR A 452 64.36 -18.47 61.73
CA TYR A 452 65.72 -18.55 61.20
C TYR A 452 66.67 -17.55 61.89
N GLN A 453 66.23 -16.29 62.05
CA GLN A 453 67.09 -15.20 62.52
C GLN A 453 67.36 -15.21 64.04
N PHE A 454 66.45 -15.76 64.85
CA PHE A 454 66.50 -15.64 66.32
C PHE A 454 66.52 -16.97 67.08
N PHE A 455 66.27 -18.11 66.43
CA PHE A 455 66.07 -19.41 67.11
C PHE A 455 66.89 -20.57 66.53
N ASP A 456 67.91 -20.28 65.70
CA ASP A 456 68.83 -21.26 65.08
C ASP A 456 68.12 -22.45 64.39
N PHE A 457 66.92 -22.23 63.83
CA PHE A 457 66.23 -23.26 63.07
C PHE A 457 67.00 -23.62 61.79
N SER A 458 67.01 -24.92 61.44
CA SER A 458 67.64 -25.35 60.19
C SER A 458 66.95 -24.70 58.98
N GLY A 459 67.74 -24.22 58.02
CA GLY A 459 67.21 -23.53 56.84
C GLY A 459 66.16 -24.35 56.08
N ASN A 460 66.33 -25.67 56.04
CA ASN A 460 65.36 -26.60 55.45
C ASN A 460 63.99 -26.56 56.14
N ALA A 461 63.96 -26.45 57.48
CA ALA A 461 62.72 -26.34 58.24
C ALA A 461 62.01 -24.99 58.01
N CYS A 462 62.76 -23.89 57.94
CA CYS A 462 62.21 -22.57 57.62
C CYS A 462 61.66 -22.50 56.18
N ILE A 463 62.35 -23.11 55.21
CA ILE A 463 61.86 -23.22 53.82
C ILE A 463 60.57 -24.05 53.78
N ALA A 464 60.50 -25.18 54.49
CA ALA A 464 59.29 -26.00 54.57
C ALA A 464 58.11 -25.28 55.24
N LEU A 465 58.35 -24.52 56.31
CA LEU A 465 57.30 -23.74 56.99
C LEU A 465 56.80 -22.58 56.12
N CYS A 466 57.71 -21.88 55.44
CA CYS A 466 57.35 -20.87 54.45
C CYS A 466 56.52 -21.47 53.31
N SER A 467 56.96 -22.57 52.70
CA SER A 467 56.24 -23.20 51.58
C SER A 467 54.84 -23.69 51.99
N LEU A 468 54.67 -24.18 53.22
CA LEU A 468 53.36 -24.52 53.78
C LEU A 468 52.43 -23.30 53.88
N GLY A 469 52.93 -22.13 54.28
CA GLY A 469 52.16 -20.89 54.29
C GLY A 469 51.71 -20.44 52.89
N TRP A 470 52.59 -20.60 51.90
CA TRP A 470 52.27 -20.35 50.49
C TRP A 470 51.22 -21.32 49.96
N ILE A 471 51.34 -22.62 50.23
CA ILE A 471 50.37 -23.66 49.84
C ILE A 471 48.99 -23.39 50.45
N LEU A 472 48.92 -23.02 51.74
CA LEU A 472 47.65 -22.67 52.41
C LEU A 472 47.00 -21.43 51.78
N GLY A 473 47.79 -20.39 51.48
CA GLY A 473 47.30 -19.22 50.76
C GLY A 473 46.75 -19.56 49.37
N PHE A 474 47.48 -20.37 48.60
CA PHE A 474 47.03 -20.83 47.28
C PHE A 474 45.74 -21.67 47.34
N ASN A 475 45.61 -22.54 48.34
CA ASN A 475 44.41 -23.34 48.55
C ASN A 475 43.18 -22.45 48.86
N GLN A 476 43.36 -21.42 49.69
CA GLN A 476 42.30 -20.46 49.98
C GLN A 476 41.87 -19.66 48.73
N VAL A 477 42.83 -19.14 47.94
CA VAL A 477 42.53 -18.45 46.67
C VAL A 477 41.79 -19.36 45.71
N SER A 478 42.25 -20.61 45.54
CA SER A 478 41.60 -21.61 44.69
C SER A 478 40.13 -21.80 45.09
N ARG A 479 39.87 -22.08 46.37
CA ARG A 479 38.52 -22.36 46.87
C ARG A 479 37.58 -21.17 46.72
N ASP A 480 38.00 -19.99 47.16
CA ASP A 480 37.13 -18.81 47.19
C ASP A 480 36.88 -18.26 45.77
N TRP A 481 37.89 -18.28 44.88
CA TRP A 481 37.74 -17.90 43.48
C TRP A 481 36.80 -18.84 42.70
N ILE A 482 36.96 -20.15 42.85
CA ILE A 482 36.09 -21.13 42.19
C ILE A 482 34.64 -20.97 42.65
N ASN A 483 34.42 -20.77 43.96
CA ASN A 483 33.09 -20.53 44.51
C ASN A 483 32.47 -19.22 44.00
N PHE A 484 33.24 -18.13 43.93
CA PHE A 484 32.79 -16.86 43.38
C PHE A 484 32.39 -16.99 41.90
N MET A 485 33.30 -17.51 41.06
CA MET A 485 33.06 -17.64 39.62
C MET A 485 31.88 -18.57 39.32
N ASN A 486 31.73 -19.70 40.01
CA ASN A 486 30.58 -20.58 39.84
C ASN A 486 29.26 -19.88 40.20
N LYS A 487 29.23 -19.11 41.28
CA LYS A 487 28.03 -18.35 41.68
C LYS A 487 27.70 -17.26 40.66
N TRP A 488 28.70 -16.50 40.21
CA TRP A 488 28.56 -15.42 39.25
C TRP A 488 28.08 -15.92 37.88
N MET A 489 28.68 -17.00 37.35
CA MET A 489 28.25 -17.64 36.11
C MET A 489 26.80 -18.14 36.20
N ASN A 490 26.42 -18.81 37.29
CA ASN A 490 25.04 -19.29 37.46
C ASN A 490 24.02 -18.14 37.51
N GLN A 491 24.37 -17.01 38.13
CA GLN A 491 23.52 -15.81 38.12
C GLN A 491 23.40 -15.23 36.71
N LEU A 492 24.51 -15.13 35.96
CA LEU A 492 24.51 -14.67 34.57
C LEU A 492 23.64 -15.57 33.67
N PHE A 493 23.75 -16.89 33.79
CA PHE A 493 22.99 -17.85 32.97
C PHE A 493 21.48 -17.78 33.23
N GLU A 494 21.04 -17.66 34.49
CA GLU A 494 19.62 -17.49 34.80
C GLU A 494 19.08 -16.11 34.38
N GLU A 495 19.88 -15.05 34.47
CA GLU A 495 19.47 -13.70 34.05
C GLU A 495 19.33 -13.59 32.52
N VAL A 496 20.24 -14.24 31.78
CA VAL A 496 20.13 -14.45 30.33
C VAL A 496 18.86 -15.23 30.00
N ARG A 497 18.61 -16.36 30.67
CA ARG A 497 17.41 -17.19 30.47
C ARG A 497 16.11 -16.42 30.71
N VAL A 498 16.04 -15.63 31.79
CA VAL A 498 14.87 -14.79 32.12
C VAL A 498 14.68 -13.68 31.07
N THR A 499 15.77 -13.08 30.59
CA THR A 499 15.73 -12.06 29.53
C THR A 499 15.23 -12.64 28.19
N VAL A 500 15.69 -13.83 27.81
CA VAL A 500 15.20 -14.55 26.63
C VAL A 500 13.70 -14.84 26.74
N GLY A 501 13.27 -15.53 27.79
CA GLY A 501 11.87 -15.94 27.95
C GLY A 501 10.93 -14.74 28.11
N SER A 502 11.14 -13.95 29.17
CA SER A 502 10.18 -12.92 29.55
C SER A 502 10.31 -11.63 28.73
N LYS A 503 11.53 -11.13 28.47
CA LYS A 503 11.71 -9.85 27.76
C LYS A 503 11.65 -10.01 26.24
N CYS A 504 12.30 -11.02 25.68
CA CYS A 504 12.41 -11.16 24.22
C CYS A 504 11.20 -11.87 23.60
N ILE A 505 10.78 -13.01 24.14
CA ILE A 505 9.68 -13.81 23.57
C ILE A 505 8.33 -13.23 24.00
N ASP A 506 8.01 -13.25 25.30
CA ASP A 506 6.66 -12.89 25.79
C ASP A 506 6.33 -11.40 25.62
N ASN A 507 7.14 -10.51 26.21
CA ASN A 507 6.88 -9.06 26.19
C ASN A 507 7.38 -8.36 24.91
N GLY A 508 8.21 -9.03 24.11
CA GLY A 508 8.74 -8.55 22.83
C GLY A 508 7.96 -9.14 21.67
N LEU A 509 8.52 -10.16 21.00
CA LEU A 509 8.05 -10.67 19.71
C LEU A 509 6.57 -11.11 19.74
N MET A 510 6.12 -11.82 20.78
CA MET A 510 4.72 -12.27 20.88
C MET A 510 3.76 -11.10 21.07
N LYS A 511 4.13 -10.12 21.90
CA LYS A 511 3.31 -8.93 22.13
C LYS A 511 3.25 -8.05 20.88
N GLU A 512 4.39 -7.73 20.27
CA GLU A 512 4.47 -6.94 19.02
C GLU A 512 3.67 -7.63 17.90
N SER A 513 3.81 -8.96 17.73
CA SER A 513 3.04 -9.75 16.75
C SER A 513 1.53 -9.68 17.01
N ASN A 514 1.09 -9.84 18.25
CA ASN A 514 -0.33 -9.76 18.60
C ASN A 514 -0.90 -8.35 18.37
N GLU A 515 -0.15 -7.30 18.71
CA GLU A 515 -0.53 -5.90 18.46
C GLU A 515 -0.67 -5.61 16.96
N GLN A 516 0.21 -6.15 16.11
CA GLN A 516 0.06 -6.04 14.65
C GLN A 516 -1.16 -6.80 14.12
N VAL A 517 -1.43 -8.02 14.59
CA VAL A 517 -2.64 -8.76 14.19
C VAL A 517 -3.91 -8.01 14.59
N ILE A 518 -3.99 -7.51 15.84
CA ILE A 518 -5.10 -6.70 16.34
C ILE A 518 -5.26 -5.41 15.52
N ARG A 519 -4.15 -4.75 15.13
CA ARG A 519 -4.20 -3.57 14.27
C ARG A 519 -4.77 -3.90 12.88
N ILE A 520 -4.27 -4.94 12.23
CA ILE A 520 -4.74 -5.37 10.90
C ILE A 520 -6.22 -5.78 10.97
N GLU A 521 -6.64 -6.50 12.01
CA GLU A 521 -8.04 -6.87 12.24
C GLU A 521 -8.93 -5.64 12.43
N ASN A 522 -8.53 -4.68 13.27
CA ASN A 522 -9.25 -3.42 13.48
C ASN A 522 -9.40 -2.63 12.17
N GLU A 523 -8.32 -2.41 11.43
CA GLU A 523 -8.36 -1.73 10.12
C GLU A 523 -9.27 -2.47 9.13
N ASN A 524 -9.19 -3.81 9.10
CA ASN A 524 -10.00 -4.64 8.22
C ASN A 524 -11.49 -4.63 8.61
N SER A 525 -11.83 -4.60 9.90
CA SER A 525 -13.21 -4.45 10.39
C SER A 525 -13.83 -3.12 9.94
N ILE A 526 -13.05 -2.03 9.94
CA ILE A 526 -13.45 -0.71 9.43
C ILE A 526 -13.67 -0.78 7.91
N ARG A 527 -12.75 -1.39 7.15
CA ARG A 527 -12.90 -1.61 5.70
C ARG A 527 -14.15 -2.42 5.37
N GLN A 528 -14.43 -3.51 6.10
CA GLN A 528 -15.63 -4.33 5.92
C GLN A 528 -16.92 -3.58 6.26
N LYS A 529 -16.93 -2.78 7.32
CA LYS A 529 -18.09 -1.95 7.68
C LYS A 529 -18.41 -0.94 6.57
N ILE A 530 -17.39 -0.20 6.11
CA ILE A 530 -17.55 0.78 5.02
C ILE A 530 -17.99 0.09 3.72
N LEU A 531 -17.42 -1.06 3.38
CA LEU A 531 -17.82 -1.84 2.21
C LEU A 531 -19.31 -2.22 2.26
N ARG A 532 -19.78 -2.81 3.38
CA ARG A 532 -21.20 -3.15 3.57
C ARG A 532 -22.11 -1.93 3.52
N ASP A 533 -21.68 -0.79 4.05
CA ASP A 533 -22.44 0.46 4.02
C ASP A 533 -22.51 1.10 2.61
N ILE A 534 -21.57 0.77 1.72
CA ILE A 534 -21.60 1.10 0.28
C ILE A 534 -22.49 0.10 -0.48
N GLU A 535 -22.22 -1.21 -0.36
CA GLU A 535 -22.94 -2.30 -1.05
C GLU A 535 -24.45 -2.27 -0.78
N ARG A 536 -24.86 -2.08 0.48
CA ARG A 536 -26.26 -2.04 0.90
C ARG A 536 -27.08 -0.90 0.26
N LYS A 537 -26.41 0.07 -0.37
CA LYS A 537 -27.01 1.28 -0.95
C LYS A 537 -26.82 1.41 -2.46
N LEU A 538 -26.31 0.38 -3.15
CA LEU A 538 -26.45 0.32 -4.60
C LEU A 538 -27.95 0.37 -4.95
N PRO A 539 -28.41 1.33 -5.78
CA PRO A 539 -29.78 1.30 -6.28
C PRO A 539 -30.02 -0.01 -7.05
N ALA A 540 -31.20 -0.60 -6.90
CA ALA A 540 -31.51 -1.97 -7.35
C ALA A 540 -31.46 -2.20 -8.89
N GLY A 541 -31.08 -1.19 -9.69
CA GLY A 541 -30.68 -1.35 -11.09
C GLY A 541 -29.23 -1.81 -11.28
N ILE A 542 -28.38 -1.69 -10.25
CA ILE A 542 -26.96 -2.11 -10.25
C ILE A 542 -26.83 -3.59 -9.83
N ASN A 543 -27.90 -4.24 -9.33
CA ASN A 543 -27.93 -5.68 -9.03
C ASN A 543 -28.11 -6.58 -10.27
N LYS A 544 -27.66 -6.09 -11.43
CA LYS A 544 -27.41 -6.84 -12.68
C LYS A 544 -25.98 -6.58 -13.18
N LEU A 545 -25.05 -6.33 -12.25
CA LEU A 545 -23.59 -6.28 -12.45
C LEU A 545 -22.94 -7.43 -11.67
#